data_AF-A0A914DKT4-F1
#
_entry.id   AF-A0A914DKT4-F1
#
_cell.length_a   1.000
_cell.length_b   1.000
_cell.length_c   1.000
_cell.angle_alpha   90.00
_cell.angle_beta   90.00
_cell.angle_gamma   90.00
#
_symmetry.space_group_name_H-M   'P 1'
#
loop_
_entity.id
_entity.type
_entity.pdbx_description
1 polymer ?
#
loop_
_entity_poly.entity_id
_entity_poly.type
_entity_poly.pdbx_seq_one_letter_code
_entity_poly.pdbx_strand_id
1 'polypeptide(L)'
;MSSIEENNRLFSQLVIAEATSSATVKKEHAEYETFIENHPYPDKLIIAQDKVAEIEVLMGAYQSLIDNLNKKIDLASQRLRRRSTSSSSQRSSNPSHSSSQGERASHSIKVKPLEMPKFTGIRREFPQFHNLFTIAIINNPKLTEAEKHVHLVDC
;
A
#
# COMPACT_ATOMS: atom_id res chain seq x y z
N MET A 1 42.39 9.32 57.35
CA MET A 1 41.29 8.56 56.73
C MET A 1 41.86 7.90 55.50
N SER A 2 41.75 6.58 55.39
CA SER A 2 42.35 5.82 54.29
C SER A 2 41.50 5.99 53.02
N SER A 3 42.12 6.09 51.84
CA SER A 3 41.42 6.19 50.54
C SER A 3 40.39 5.07 50.32
N ILE A 4 40.57 3.92 51.00
CA ILE A 4 39.66 2.78 50.98
C ILE A 4 38.32 3.08 51.69
N GLU A 5 38.35 3.82 52.80
CA GLU A 5 37.14 4.15 53.57
C GLU A 5 36.25 5.14 52.80
N GLU A 6 36.88 6.08 52.09
CA GLU A 6 36.20 7.06 51.27
C GLU A 6 35.55 6.42 50.03
N ASN A 7 36.24 5.49 49.38
CA ASN A 7 35.69 4.72 48.26
C ASN A 7 34.48 3.87 48.68
N ASN A 8 34.54 3.20 49.84
CA ASN A 8 33.41 2.42 50.35
C ASN A 8 32.20 3.31 50.67
N ARG A 9 32.44 4.52 51.17
CA ARG A 9 31.39 5.50 51.46
C ARG A 9 30.72 6.01 50.18
N LEU A 10 31.50 6.28 49.12
CA LEU A 10 30.96 6.73 47.83
C LEU A 10 30.13 5.63 47.15
N PHE A 11 30.59 4.38 47.18
CA PHE A 11 29.86 3.25 46.62
C PHE A 11 28.51 3.03 47.33
N SER A 12 28.50 3.12 48.66
CA SER A 12 27.27 3.01 49.44
C SER A 12 26.26 4.12 49.11
N GLN A 13 26.73 5.35 48.90
CA GLN A 13 25.86 6.45 48.49
C GLN A 13 25.28 6.26 47.08
N LEU A 14 26.07 5.74 46.15
CA LEU A 14 25.60 5.46 44.78
C LEU A 14 24.51 4.39 44.77
N VAL A 15 24.69 3.30 45.51
CA VAL A 15 23.70 2.22 45.62
C VAL A 15 22.39 2.73 46.25
N ILE A 16 22.47 3.58 47.28
CA ILE A 16 21.29 4.18 47.90
C ILE A 16 20.56 5.12 46.92
N ALA A 17 21.30 5.95 46.19
CA ALA A 17 20.72 6.88 45.21
C ALA A 17 20.03 6.15 44.03
N GLU A 18 20.60 5.03 43.59
CA GLU A 18 19.99 4.19 42.56
C GLU A 18 18.73 3.48 43.07
N ALA A 19 18.78 2.96 44.30
CA ALA A 19 17.62 2.33 44.94
C ALA A 19 16.46 3.32 45.15
N THR A 20 16.74 4.56 45.56
CA THR A 20 15.72 5.59 45.73
C THR A 20 15.13 6.04 44.39
N SER A 21 15.96 6.21 43.36
CA SER A 21 15.50 6.51 42.00
C SER A 21 14.59 5.41 41.42
N SER A 22 14.97 4.14 41.61
CA SER A 22 14.15 3.00 41.19
C SER A 22 12.82 2.94 41.94
N ALA A 23 12.81 3.27 43.23
CA ALA A 23 11.60 3.31 44.04
C ALA A 23 10.65 4.46 43.63
N THR A 24 11.19 5.63 43.28
CA THR A 24 10.38 6.76 42.79
C THR A 24 9.74 6.46 41.44
N VAL A 25 10.48 5.86 40.50
CA VAL A 25 9.94 5.48 39.18
C VAL A 25 8.81 4.44 39.32
N LYS A 26 8.98 3.45 40.21
CA LYS A 26 7.92 2.46 40.48
C LYS A 26 6.66 3.09 41.07
N LYS A 27 6.81 4.11 41.92
CA LYS A 27 5.69 4.82 42.52
C LYS A 27 4.92 5.66 41.50
N GLU A 28 5.62 6.41 40.66
CA GLU A 28 5.00 7.20 39.58
C GLU A 28 4.29 6.31 38.56
N HIS A 29 4.87 5.15 38.23
CA HIS A 29 4.21 4.18 37.35
C HIS A 29 2.91 3.62 37.96
N ALA A 30 2.90 3.33 39.26
CA ALA A 30 1.69 2.86 39.95
C ALA A 30 0.60 3.94 40.01
N GLU A 31 0.97 5.21 40.18
CA GLU A 31 0.04 6.35 40.14
C GLU A 31 -0.54 6.55 38.73
N TYR A 32 0.24 6.31 37.67
CA TYR A 32 -0.24 6.41 36.29
C TYR A 32 -1.20 5.26 35.91
N GLU A 33 -0.89 4.03 36.32
CA GLU A 33 -1.77 2.87 36.09
C GLU A 33 -3.12 3.05 36.79
N THR A 34 -3.11 3.50 38.05
CA THR A 34 -4.34 3.80 38.80
C THR A 34 -5.12 4.98 38.20
N PHE A 35 -4.45 5.97 37.59
CA PHE A 35 -5.13 7.06 36.89
C PHE A 35 -5.88 6.55 35.64
N ILE A 36 -5.27 5.67 34.85
CA ILE A 36 -5.89 5.07 33.66
C ILE A 36 -7.09 4.19 34.05
N GLU A 37 -6.93 3.37 35.09
CA GLU A 37 -8.00 2.46 35.56
C GLU A 37 -9.23 3.24 36.06
N ASN A 38 -9.00 4.39 36.72
CA ASN A 38 -10.08 5.24 37.25
C ASN A 38 -10.67 6.23 36.22
N HIS A 39 -10.04 6.40 35.06
CA HIS A 39 -10.53 7.27 33.97
C HIS A 39 -10.54 6.53 32.63
N PRO A 40 -11.34 5.46 32.48
CA PRO A 40 -11.48 4.77 31.20
C PRO A 40 -12.07 5.76 30.19
N TYR A 41 -11.36 6.07 29.10
CA TYR A 41 -11.83 6.97 28.05
C TYR A 41 -12.96 6.29 27.25
N PRO A 42 -14.26 6.57 27.52
CA PRO A 42 -15.35 5.78 26.95
C PRO A 42 -15.63 6.23 25.51
N ASP A 43 -15.61 7.55 25.28
CA ASP A 43 -16.06 8.17 24.03
C ASP A 43 -15.17 7.82 22.84
N LYS A 44 -13.86 7.67 23.06
CA LYS A 44 -12.92 7.26 22.00
C LYS A 44 -13.07 5.79 21.64
N LEU A 45 -13.47 4.94 22.58
CA LEU A 45 -13.66 3.51 22.38
C LEU A 45 -14.93 3.22 21.56
N ILE A 46 -16.01 3.94 21.82
CA ILE A 46 -17.28 3.82 21.10
C ILE A 46 -17.11 4.29 19.64
N ILE A 47 -16.44 5.43 19.42
CA ILE A 47 -16.13 5.91 18.06
C ILE A 47 -15.24 4.92 17.30
N ALA A 48 -14.29 4.28 17.97
CA ALA A 48 -13.44 3.26 17.35
C ALA A 48 -14.24 2.01 16.95
N GLN A 49 -15.19 1.56 17.78
CA GLN A 49 -16.04 0.40 17.48
C GLN A 49 -16.97 0.64 16.29
N ASP A 50 -17.60 1.81 16.19
CA ASP A 50 -18.44 2.16 15.04
C ASP A 50 -17.64 2.18 13.73
N LYS A 51 -16.39 2.67 13.79
CA LYS A 51 -15.49 2.69 12.63
C LYS A 51 -15.04 1.29 12.23
N VAL A 52 -14.86 0.37 13.18
CA VAL A 52 -14.55 -1.04 12.89
C VAL A 52 -15.72 -1.71 12.16
N ALA A 53 -16.96 -1.50 12.62
CA ALA A 53 -18.14 -2.05 11.95
C ALA A 53 -18.31 -1.53 10.51
N GLU A 54 -18.05 -0.24 10.28
CA GLU A 54 -18.07 0.37 8.93
C GLU A 54 -17.03 -0.29 8.00
N ILE A 55 -15.84 -0.57 8.52
CA ILE A 55 -14.76 -1.24 7.77
C ILE A 55 -15.15 -2.69 7.42
N GLU A 56 -15.74 -3.44 8.34
CA GLU A 56 -16.16 -4.83 8.09
C GLU A 56 -17.21 -4.92 6.97
N VAL A 57 -18.19 -4.02 6.97
CA VAL A 57 -19.20 -3.93 5.91
C VAL A 57 -18.54 -3.62 4.55
N LEU A 58 -17.60 -2.68 4.53
CA LEU A 58 -16.84 -2.33 3.31
C LEU A 58 -16.03 -3.53 2.80
N MET A 59 -15.32 -4.24 3.68
CA MET A 59 -14.55 -5.43 3.28
C MET A 59 -15.45 -6.51 2.66
N GLY A 60 -16.63 -6.76 3.25
CA GLY A 60 -17.59 -7.72 2.70
C GLY A 60 -18.09 -7.33 1.29
N ALA A 61 -18.32 -6.04 1.06
CA ALA A 61 -18.70 -5.52 -0.26
C ALA A 61 -17.58 -5.69 -1.29
N TYR A 62 -16.32 -5.40 -0.91
CA TYR A 62 -15.17 -5.61 -1.78
C TYR A 62 -14.95 -7.08 -2.13
N GLN A 63 -15.09 -7.98 -1.16
CA GLN A 63 -14.95 -9.42 -1.41
C GLN A 63 -16.02 -9.91 -2.41
N SER A 64 -17.26 -9.47 -2.25
CA SER A 64 -18.35 -9.79 -3.18
C SER A 64 -18.09 -9.29 -4.60
N LEU A 65 -17.48 -8.10 -4.74
CA LEU A 65 -17.08 -7.54 -6.04
C LEU A 65 -15.98 -8.38 -6.70
N ILE A 66 -14.96 -8.78 -5.93
CA ILE A 66 -13.87 -9.64 -6.40
C ILE A 66 -14.42 -10.97 -6.92
N ASP A 67 -15.31 -11.61 -6.17
CA ASP A 67 -15.93 -12.88 -6.54
C ASP A 67 -16.76 -12.74 -7.84
N ASN A 68 -17.48 -11.62 -8.00
CA ASN A 68 -18.23 -11.34 -9.23
C ASN A 68 -17.31 -11.20 -10.45
N LEU A 69 -16.20 -10.49 -10.29
CA LEU A 69 -15.21 -10.28 -11.36
C LEU A 69 -14.55 -11.61 -11.75
N ASN A 70 -14.13 -12.41 -10.77
CA ASN A 70 -13.55 -13.74 -11.02
C ASN A 70 -14.52 -14.64 -11.80
N LYS A 71 -15.81 -14.67 -11.41
CA LYS A 71 -16.85 -15.43 -12.13
C LYS A 71 -17.01 -14.96 -13.59
N LYS A 72 -16.92 -13.65 -13.85
CA LYS A 72 -16.99 -13.10 -15.22
C LYS A 72 -15.77 -13.49 -16.05
N ILE A 73 -14.58 -13.46 -15.45
CA ILE A 73 -13.32 -13.88 -16.08
C ILE A 73 -13.39 -15.37 -16.45
N ASP A 74 -13.88 -16.21 -15.54
CA ASP A 74 -14.06 -17.64 -15.81
C ASP A 74 -15.04 -17.88 -16.95
N LEU A 75 -16.18 -17.19 -16.96
CA LEU A 75 -17.18 -17.31 -18.02
C LEU A 75 -16.61 -16.86 -19.38
N ALA A 76 -15.85 -15.76 -19.40
CA ALA A 76 -15.19 -15.28 -20.62
C ALA A 76 -14.14 -16.29 -21.12
N SER A 77 -13.35 -16.85 -20.21
CA SER A 77 -12.34 -17.87 -20.51
C SER A 77 -12.98 -19.15 -21.06
N GLN A 78 -14.10 -19.59 -20.50
CA GLN A 78 -14.87 -20.73 -21.01
C GLN A 78 -15.44 -20.47 -22.41
N ARG A 79 -16.00 -19.27 -22.65
CA ARG A 79 -16.51 -18.88 -23.97
C ARG A 79 -15.41 -18.88 -25.03
N LEU A 80 -14.22 -18.39 -24.68
CA LEU A 80 -13.07 -18.40 -25.57
C LEU A 80 -12.65 -19.83 -25.94
N ARG A 81 -12.55 -20.73 -24.94
CA ARG A 81 -12.22 -22.14 -25.16
C ARG A 81 -13.21 -22.85 -26.08
N ARG A 82 -14.51 -22.63 -25.89
CA ARG A 82 -15.54 -23.25 -26.75
C ARG A 82 -15.48 -22.77 -28.20
N ARG A 83 -15.09 -21.52 -28.44
CA ARG A 83 -14.95 -20.99 -29.81
C ARG A 83 -13.76 -21.60 -30.55
N SER A 84 -12.69 -21.94 -29.84
CA SER A 84 -11.50 -22.59 -30.40
C SER A 84 -11.73 -24.05 -30.78
N THR A 85 -12.67 -24.76 -30.13
CA THR A 85 -12.97 -26.17 -30.44
C THR A 85 -14.06 -26.36 -31.49
N SER A 86 -14.85 -25.33 -31.81
CA SER A 86 -15.90 -25.39 -32.83
C SER A 86 -15.45 -25.03 -34.26
N SER A 87 -14.17 -24.69 -34.48
CA SER A 87 -13.65 -24.30 -35.81
C SER A 87 -12.68 -25.30 -36.45
N SER A 88 -12.56 -26.52 -35.90
CA SER A 88 -11.64 -27.55 -36.39
C SER A 88 -12.39 -28.73 -37.01
N SER A 89 -13.13 -28.49 -38.08
CA SER A 89 -13.48 -29.51 -39.07
C SER A 89 -13.94 -28.82 -40.35
N GLN A 90 -13.34 -29.20 -41.48
CA GLN A 90 -13.53 -28.71 -42.84
C GLN A 90 -12.74 -27.45 -43.25
N ARG A 91 -11.52 -27.65 -43.78
CA ARG A 91 -11.32 -27.61 -45.24
C ARG A 91 -9.90 -28.01 -45.63
N SER A 92 -9.85 -29.10 -46.39
CA SER A 92 -8.70 -29.58 -47.14
C SER A 92 -8.33 -28.63 -48.29
N SER A 93 -7.04 -28.67 -48.63
CA SER A 93 -6.37 -28.39 -49.92
C SER A 93 -6.12 -26.93 -50.36
N ASN A 94 -4.83 -26.57 -50.35
CA ASN A 94 -4.16 -25.50 -51.11
C ASN A 94 -4.34 -25.70 -52.64
N PRO A 95 -4.21 -24.65 -53.47
CA PRO A 95 -2.87 -24.30 -53.98
C PRO A 95 -2.54 -22.79 -54.02
N SER A 96 -1.23 -22.57 -53.92
CA SER A 96 -0.40 -21.39 -54.15
C SER A 96 -0.92 -20.35 -55.15
N HIS A 97 -0.80 -19.05 -54.86
CA HIS A 97 -0.35 -18.02 -55.82
C HIS A 97 0.02 -16.68 -55.15
N SER A 98 1.13 -16.13 -55.66
CA SER A 98 1.62 -14.75 -55.66
C SER A 98 1.75 -13.97 -54.35
N SER A 99 3.02 -13.83 -53.97
CA SER A 99 3.62 -12.60 -53.46
C SER A 99 3.04 -11.33 -54.08
N SER A 100 2.33 -10.54 -53.27
CA SER A 100 2.27 -9.08 -53.42
C SER A 100 2.28 -8.47 -52.02
N GLN A 101 3.51 -8.20 -51.59
CA GLN A 101 3.96 -7.21 -50.63
C GLN A 101 2.87 -6.19 -50.24
N GLY A 102 2.13 -6.53 -49.18
CA GLY A 102 1.28 -5.58 -48.48
C GLY A 102 2.17 -4.71 -47.60
N GLU A 103 2.63 -3.58 -48.13
CA GLU A 103 3.14 -2.49 -47.30
C GLU A 103 1.98 -1.95 -46.47
N ARG A 104 1.73 -2.61 -45.34
CA ARG A 104 0.95 -2.04 -44.24
C ARG A 104 1.69 -0.78 -43.83
N ALA A 105 1.17 0.37 -44.24
CA ALA A 105 1.54 1.65 -43.67
C ALA A 105 1.49 1.51 -42.14
N SER A 106 2.67 1.43 -41.55
CA SER A 106 2.86 1.49 -40.12
C SER A 106 2.49 2.91 -39.72
N HIS A 107 1.21 3.12 -39.45
CA HIS A 107 0.75 4.30 -38.70
C HIS A 107 1.42 4.22 -37.34
N SER A 108 2.63 4.78 -37.24
CA SER A 108 3.26 5.08 -35.97
C SER A 108 2.35 6.10 -35.29
N ILE A 109 1.53 5.61 -34.37
CA ILE A 109 0.79 6.46 -33.46
C ILE A 109 1.87 7.17 -32.65
N LYS A 110 2.20 8.41 -33.04
CA LYS A 110 3.04 9.29 -32.23
C LYS A 110 2.24 9.59 -30.97
N VAL A 111 2.40 8.74 -29.96
CA VAL A 111 1.88 8.98 -28.62
C VAL A 111 2.56 10.27 -28.16
N LYS A 112 1.77 11.30 -27.81
CA LYS A 112 2.33 12.53 -27.23
C LYS A 112 3.23 12.13 -26.06
N PRO A 113 4.40 12.77 -25.91
CA PRO A 113 5.23 12.59 -24.73
C PRO A 113 4.35 12.76 -23.50
N LEU A 114 4.41 11.79 -22.59
CA LEU A 114 3.67 11.84 -21.34
C LEU A 114 4.31 12.96 -20.51
N GLU A 115 3.73 14.15 -20.52
CA GLU A 115 4.20 15.24 -19.69
C GLU A 115 3.91 14.91 -18.22
N MET A 116 4.88 15.21 -17.37
CA MET A 116 4.76 14.95 -15.95
C MET A 116 3.60 15.80 -15.39
N PRO A 117 2.53 15.18 -14.86
CA PRO A 117 1.39 15.92 -14.38
C PRO A 117 1.83 16.79 -13.20
N LYS A 118 1.36 18.04 -13.15
CA LYS A 118 1.55 18.94 -12.01
C LYS A 118 0.27 18.96 -11.18
N PHE A 119 0.40 18.78 -9.87
CA PHE A 119 -0.75 18.93 -8.99
C PHE A 119 -0.94 20.40 -8.61
N THR A 120 -2.14 20.92 -8.83
CA THR A 120 -2.50 22.32 -8.56
C THR A 120 -2.94 22.55 -7.10
N GLY A 121 -3.00 21.49 -6.28
CA GLY A 121 -3.56 21.53 -4.93
C GLY A 121 -5.10 21.42 -4.89
N ILE A 122 -5.77 21.35 -6.04
CA ILE A 122 -7.23 21.26 -6.12
C ILE A 122 -7.68 19.82 -5.84
N ARG A 123 -8.38 19.61 -4.73
CA ARG A 123 -8.81 18.28 -4.27
C ARG A 123 -9.66 17.51 -5.29
N ARG A 124 -10.44 18.20 -6.13
CA ARG A 124 -11.25 17.59 -7.19
C ARG A 124 -10.43 17.02 -8.36
N GLU A 125 -9.24 17.56 -8.58
CA GLU A 125 -8.33 17.15 -9.68
C GLU A 125 -7.40 16.02 -9.25
N PHE A 126 -7.31 15.75 -7.94
CA PHE A 126 -6.44 14.73 -7.37
C PHE A 126 -6.62 13.33 -7.97
N PRO A 127 -7.84 12.80 -8.19
CA PRO A 127 -8.00 11.47 -8.78
C PRO A 127 -7.40 11.36 -10.19
N GLN A 128 -7.54 12.43 -10.98
CA GLN A 128 -7.02 12.47 -12.35
C GLN A 128 -5.50 12.66 -12.36
N PHE A 129 -4.98 13.54 -11.50
CA PHE A 129 -3.55 13.70 -11.26
C PHE A 129 -2.89 12.38 -10.83
N HIS A 130 -3.45 11.72 -9.81
CA HIS A 130 -2.92 10.48 -9.26
C HIS A 130 -2.85 9.38 -10.33
N ASN A 131 -3.89 9.22 -11.14
CA ASN A 131 -3.90 8.24 -12.22
C ASN A 131 -2.78 8.50 -13.26
N LEU A 132 -2.62 9.76 -13.68
CA LEU A 132 -1.57 10.15 -14.63
C LEU A 132 -0.16 9.98 -14.01
N PHE A 133 0.01 10.31 -12.74
CA PHE A 133 1.26 10.15 -12.01
C PHE A 133 1.64 8.67 -11.85
N THR A 134 0.68 7.81 -11.50
CA THR A 134 0.89 6.36 -11.40
C THR A 134 1.33 5.78 -12.75
N ILE A 135 0.71 6.18 -13.86
CA ILE A 135 1.08 5.70 -15.19
C ILE A 135 2.47 6.21 -15.61
N ALA A 136 2.76 7.48 -15.32
CA ALA A 136 3.99 8.14 -15.75
C ALA A 136 5.24 7.73 -14.95
N ILE A 137 5.08 7.51 -13.65
CA ILE A 137 6.17 7.32 -12.71
C ILE A 137 6.18 5.88 -12.16
N ILE A 138 5.10 5.47 -11.49
CA ILE A 138 5.06 4.19 -10.76
C ILE A 138 5.16 3.01 -11.74
N ASN A 139 4.37 3.02 -12.81
CA ASN A 139 4.29 1.93 -13.80
C ASN A 139 5.33 2.06 -14.92
N ASN A 140 6.19 3.07 -14.88
CA ASN A 140 7.18 3.27 -15.93
C ASN A 140 8.36 2.30 -15.75
N PRO A 141 8.61 1.39 -16.71
CA PRO A 141 9.70 0.41 -16.61
C PRO A 141 11.07 1.03 -16.87
N LYS A 142 11.13 2.28 -17.35
CA LYS A 142 12.39 2.99 -17.63
C LYS A 142 12.96 3.71 -16.41
N LEU A 143 12.17 3.86 -15.35
CA LEU A 143 12.59 4.49 -14.11
C LEU A 143 12.95 3.42 -13.09
N THR A 144 14.07 3.61 -12.42
CA THR A 144 14.47 2.85 -11.25
C THR A 144 13.60 3.21 -10.05
N GLU A 145 13.58 2.34 -9.04
CA GLU A 145 12.79 2.57 -7.82
C GLU A 145 13.23 3.82 -7.06
N ALA A 146 14.53 4.13 -7.07
CA ALA A 146 15.08 5.36 -6.51
C ALA A 146 14.56 6.62 -7.23
N GLU A 147 14.53 6.62 -8.56
CA GLU A 147 14.00 7.74 -9.36
C GLU A 147 12.49 7.93 -9.14
N LYS A 148 11.74 6.82 -9.00
CA LYS A 148 10.32 6.87 -8.65
C LYS A 148 10.10 7.51 -7.28
N HIS A 149 10.97 7.23 -6.32
CA HIS A 149 10.88 7.78 -4.97
C HIS A 149 11.15 9.29 -4.95
N VAL A 150 12.11 9.79 -5.73
CA VAL A 150 12.37 11.24 -5.86
C VAL A 150 11.10 11.99 -6.31
N HIS A 151 10.40 11.44 -7.31
CA HIS A 151 9.16 12.05 -7.80
C HIS A 151 8.00 12.02 -6.79
N LEU A 152 8.01 11.12 -5.81
CA LEU A 152 7.02 11.07 -4.73
C LEU A 152 7.29 12.10 -3.62
N VAL A 153 8.56 12.49 -3.45
CA VAL A 153 8.97 13.47 -2.42
C VAL A 153 8.81 14.92 -2.93
N ASP A 154 8.92 15.13 -4.24
CA ASP A 154 8.81 16.46 -4.88
C ASP A 154 7.37 16.88 -5.25
N CYS A 155 6.35 16.03 -5.05
CA CYS A 155 4.93 16.32 -5.33
C CYS A 155 4.16 16.70 -4.06
#